data_AF-A0A544QTZ0-F1
#
_entry.id   AF-A0A544QTZ0-F1
#
_cell.length_a   1.000
_cell.length_b   1.000
_cell.length_c   1.000
_cell.angle_alpha   90.00
_cell.angle_beta   90.00
_cell.angle_gamma   90.00
#
_symmetry.space_group_name_H-M   'P 1'
#
loop_
_entity.id
_entity.type
_entity.pdbx_description
1 polymer ?
#
loop_
_entity_poly.entity_id
_entity_poly.type
_entity_poly.pdbx_seq_one_letter_code
_entity_poly.pdbx_strand_id
1 'polypeptide(L)'
;MEYIVFDLEFNQSVKKKENRTNKEKLCPFEIIQIGAVKLNSDLKLIDTFDSFVKPSLYHEIHPYVSKITGIKISDISDAPSFDKVFKEFVKFISDSDSILCIWGKSDIKEIYRNASLHKLSCEKIPKSYIDVQMYASKLINGSSNQSVGLEKAVNHFGLSDSVSYHNALNDAYYTAKVFSHIYNSSMSPQLYVYSGISSDDIYGLDPYDEDSFSEACSLFVKTLNRELTKDEKNIISMAQYIKYDIDEHEIKQRIKSKKNRKKKQKPNFHK
;
A
#
# COMPACT_ATOMS: atom_id res chain seq x y z
N MET A 1 3.87 -18.02 15.18
CA MET A 1 3.93 -17.08 14.04
C MET A 1 2.58 -17.12 13.38
N GLU A 2 1.93 -15.96 13.24
CA GLU A 2 0.65 -15.82 12.56
C GLU A 2 0.84 -14.98 11.29
N TYR A 3 0.04 -15.28 10.26
CA TYR A 3 -0.02 -14.51 9.04
C TYR A 3 -1.39 -13.86 8.91
N ILE A 4 -1.43 -12.55 8.71
CA ILE A 4 -2.66 -11.79 8.49
C ILE A 4 -2.73 -11.47 7.01
N VAL A 5 -3.53 -12.23 6.28
CA VAL A 5 -3.80 -11.96 4.87
C VAL A 5 -4.99 -11.01 4.80
N PHE A 6 -4.84 -9.85 4.18
CA PHE A 6 -5.94 -8.90 4.09
C PHE A 6 -6.01 -8.24 2.71
N ASP A 7 -7.21 -7.80 2.39
CA ASP A 7 -7.56 -7.07 1.18
C ASP A 7 -8.57 -5.96 1.55
N LEU A 8 -8.70 -4.96 0.69
CA LEU A 8 -9.48 -3.75 0.94
C LEU A 8 -10.25 -3.36 -0.31
N GLU A 9 -11.52 -2.98 -0.12
CA GLU A 9 -12.25 -2.26 -1.15
C GLU A 9 -12.24 -0.77 -0.88
N PHE A 10 -12.07 0.03 -1.93
CA PHE A 10 -11.96 1.48 -1.85
C PHE A 10 -12.98 2.22 -2.70
N ASN A 11 -13.44 3.36 -2.21
CA ASN A 11 -14.15 4.37 -2.98
C ASN A 11 -13.24 5.56 -3.32
N GLN A 12 -13.59 6.31 -4.35
CA GLN A 12 -12.82 7.47 -4.82
C GLN A 12 -13.73 8.59 -5.34
N SER A 13 -13.17 9.80 -5.45
CA SER A 13 -13.91 10.96 -5.97
C SER A 13 -14.41 10.74 -7.41
N VAL A 14 -15.70 11.02 -7.65
CA VAL A 14 -16.28 11.17 -9.00
C VAL A 14 -15.84 12.48 -9.69
N LYS A 15 -15.28 13.42 -8.92
CA LYS A 15 -14.87 14.74 -9.42
C LYS A 15 -13.52 14.70 -10.13
N LYS A 16 -13.33 15.62 -11.07
CA LYS A 16 -12.01 15.90 -11.69
C LYS A 16 -10.97 16.22 -10.62
N LYS A 17 -9.71 15.80 -10.86
CA LYS A 17 -8.58 15.97 -9.91
C LYS A 17 -8.39 17.41 -9.42
N GLU A 18 -8.61 18.40 -10.28
CA GLU A 18 -8.46 19.83 -9.96
C GLU A 18 -9.48 20.34 -8.93
N ASN A 19 -10.64 19.69 -8.82
CA ASN A 19 -11.76 20.09 -7.97
C ASN A 19 -11.81 19.34 -6.63
N ARG A 20 -10.75 18.61 -6.28
CA ARG A 20 -10.67 17.85 -5.04
C ARG A 20 -10.32 18.76 -3.86
N THR A 21 -11.02 18.56 -2.75
CA THR A 21 -10.69 19.14 -1.45
C THR A 21 -9.31 18.66 -0.97
N ASN A 22 -8.73 19.34 0.01
CA ASN A 22 -7.44 18.92 0.58
C ASN A 22 -7.52 17.52 1.20
N LYS A 23 -8.65 17.17 1.85
CA LYS A 23 -8.85 15.82 2.40
C LYS A 23 -8.89 14.75 1.30
N GLU A 24 -9.58 15.00 0.18
CA GLU A 24 -9.61 14.09 -0.98
C GLU A 24 -8.25 13.95 -1.67
N LYS A 25 -7.37 14.95 -1.55
CA LYS A 25 -5.97 14.86 -2.01
C LYS A 25 -5.09 14.04 -1.07
N LEU A 26 -5.32 14.17 0.24
CA LEU A 26 -4.63 13.39 1.27
C LEU A 26 -5.10 11.93 1.28
N CYS A 27 -6.37 11.67 0.99
CA CYS A 27 -6.94 10.33 0.88
C CYS A 27 -7.76 10.11 -0.42
N PRO A 28 -7.10 9.94 -1.58
CA PRO A 28 -7.74 9.59 -2.86
C PRO A 28 -8.66 8.36 -2.87
N PHE A 29 -8.47 7.44 -1.93
CA PHE A 29 -9.06 6.11 -1.85
C PHE A 29 -9.50 5.91 -0.39
N GLU A 30 -10.80 6.07 -0.16
CA GLU A 30 -11.42 5.84 1.14
C GLU A 30 -11.81 4.37 1.25
N ILE A 31 -11.43 3.71 2.34
CA ILE A 31 -11.78 2.30 2.55
C ILE A 31 -13.29 2.18 2.80
N ILE A 32 -13.93 1.25 2.08
CA ILE A 32 -15.36 0.93 2.19
C ILE A 32 -15.62 -0.53 2.62
N GLN A 33 -14.60 -1.40 2.58
CA GLN A 33 -14.64 -2.74 3.17
C GLN A 33 -13.23 -3.16 3.60
N ILE A 34 -13.13 -3.85 4.74
CA ILE A 34 -11.90 -4.52 5.18
C ILE A 34 -12.20 -6.01 5.31
N GLY A 35 -11.45 -6.83 4.58
CA GLY A 35 -11.53 -8.28 4.63
C GLY A 35 -10.18 -8.88 4.98
N ALA A 36 -10.16 -9.86 5.88
CA ALA A 36 -8.94 -10.54 6.25
C ALA A 36 -9.18 -11.99 6.69
N VAL A 37 -8.14 -12.80 6.51
CA VAL A 37 -8.05 -14.14 7.07
C VAL A 37 -6.75 -14.28 7.86
N LYS A 38 -6.84 -14.98 8.98
CA LYS A 38 -5.69 -15.28 9.84
C LYS A 38 -5.26 -16.71 9.61
N LEU A 39 -3.96 -16.90 9.36
CA LEU A 39 -3.35 -18.21 9.24
C LEU A 39 -2.40 -18.47 10.41
N ASN A 40 -2.36 -19.71 10.89
CA ASN A 40 -1.35 -20.16 11.84
C ASN A 40 -0.01 -20.47 11.14
N SER A 41 0.97 -20.97 11.89
CA SER A 41 2.30 -21.33 11.36
C SER A 41 2.29 -22.45 10.32
N ASP A 42 1.25 -23.29 10.31
CA ASP A 42 1.06 -24.37 9.34
C ASP A 42 0.23 -23.91 8.13
N LEU A 43 0.03 -22.60 7.98
CA LEU A 43 -0.76 -21.95 6.93
C LEU A 43 -2.22 -22.42 6.91
N LYS A 44 -2.75 -22.83 8.06
CA LYS A 44 -4.16 -23.16 8.24
C LYS A 44 -4.93 -21.93 8.67
N LEU A 45 -6.06 -21.70 8.02
CA LEU A 45 -6.99 -20.64 8.38
C LEU A 45 -7.56 -20.93 9.77
N ILE A 46 -7.43 -19.96 10.68
CA ILE A 46 -7.87 -20.05 12.07
C ILE A 46 -8.90 -18.98 12.44
N ASP A 47 -9.00 -17.89 11.68
CA ASP A 47 -9.97 -16.82 11.94
C ASP A 47 -10.22 -15.98 10.68
N THR A 48 -11.34 -15.26 10.64
CA THR A 48 -11.69 -14.32 9.55
C THR A 48 -12.24 -13.00 10.10
N PHE A 49 -12.06 -11.95 9.32
CA PHE A 49 -12.60 -10.62 9.60
C PHE A 49 -13.22 -10.05 8.33
N ASP A 50 -14.45 -9.56 8.42
CA ASP A 50 -15.13 -8.89 7.33
C ASP A 50 -16.00 -7.76 7.87
N SER A 51 -15.82 -6.57 7.34
CA SER A 51 -16.59 -5.41 7.77
C SER A 51 -16.64 -4.35 6.69
N PHE A 52 -17.85 -3.90 6.38
CA PHE A 52 -18.06 -2.67 5.62
C PHE A 52 -17.73 -1.45 6.47
N VAL A 53 -17.31 -0.38 5.79
CA VAL A 53 -16.96 0.90 6.41
C VAL A 53 -17.87 1.98 5.88
N LYS A 54 -18.48 2.74 6.80
CA LYS A 54 -19.29 3.91 6.45
C LYS A 54 -18.41 5.03 5.90
N PRO A 55 -18.67 5.52 4.68
CA PRO A 55 -17.92 6.62 4.09
C PRO A 55 -18.10 7.93 4.86
N SER A 56 -17.02 8.66 5.02
CA SER A 56 -16.94 9.97 5.67
C SER A 56 -16.39 11.07 4.73
N LEU A 57 -15.70 10.67 3.66
CA LEU A 57 -15.06 11.56 2.69
C LEU A 57 -15.80 11.57 1.35
N TYR A 58 -16.18 10.40 0.82
CA TYR A 58 -16.89 10.25 -0.44
C TYR A 58 -18.31 9.72 -0.20
N HIS A 59 -19.29 10.62 -0.15
CA HIS A 59 -20.70 10.28 0.12
C HIS A 59 -21.44 9.62 -1.05
N GLU A 60 -20.79 9.47 -2.20
CA GLU A 60 -21.30 8.77 -3.37
C GLU A 60 -20.30 7.69 -3.78
N ILE A 61 -20.78 6.49 -4.12
CA ILE A 61 -19.92 5.44 -4.69
C ILE A 61 -19.62 5.76 -6.15
N HIS A 62 -18.34 5.75 -6.50
CA HIS A 62 -17.92 5.92 -7.89
C HIS A 62 -18.54 4.81 -8.77
N PRO A 63 -19.16 5.11 -9.94
CA PRO A 63 -19.87 4.11 -10.74
C PRO A 63 -19.04 2.88 -11.12
N TYR A 64 -17.76 3.09 -11.45
CA TYR A 64 -16.83 1.99 -11.70
C TYR A 64 -16.62 1.08 -10.48
N VAL A 65 -16.50 1.65 -9.27
CA VAL A 65 -16.33 0.89 -8.03
C VAL A 65 -17.58 0.04 -7.78
N SER A 66 -18.77 0.67 -7.83
CA SER A 66 -20.04 -0.06 -7.66
C SER A 66 -20.22 -1.17 -8.70
N LYS A 67 -19.75 -0.97 -9.94
CA LYS A 67 -19.82 -1.99 -10.99
C LYS A 67 -18.95 -3.21 -10.69
N ILE A 68 -17.75 -3.02 -10.15
CA ILE A 68 -16.81 -4.13 -9.91
C ILE A 68 -17.07 -4.83 -8.58
N THR A 69 -17.38 -4.09 -7.50
CA THR A 69 -17.57 -4.65 -6.16
C THR A 69 -19.03 -5.00 -5.86
N GLY A 70 -19.97 -4.46 -6.63
CA GLY A 70 -21.40 -4.54 -6.33
C GLY A 70 -21.85 -3.64 -5.17
N ILE A 71 -20.93 -2.99 -4.45
CA ILE A 71 -21.25 -2.17 -3.28
C ILE A 71 -21.99 -0.90 -3.72
N LYS A 72 -23.13 -0.64 -3.05
CA LYS A 72 -23.91 0.60 -3.19
C LYS A 72 -23.84 1.39 -1.90
N ILE A 73 -24.14 2.69 -1.99
CA ILE A 73 -24.15 3.57 -0.82
C ILE A 73 -25.15 3.11 0.24
N SER A 74 -26.28 2.53 -0.19
CA SER A 74 -27.29 1.95 0.71
C SER A 74 -26.71 0.86 1.61
N ASP A 75 -25.80 0.05 1.08
CA ASP A 75 -25.27 -1.15 1.73
C ASP A 75 -24.32 -0.78 2.88
N ILE A 76 -23.70 0.40 2.80
CA ILE A 76 -22.69 0.86 3.74
C ILE A 76 -23.09 2.14 4.51
N SER A 77 -24.30 2.64 4.28
CA SER A 77 -24.82 3.86 4.93
C SER A 77 -24.98 3.72 6.45
N ASP A 78 -25.31 2.50 6.90
CA ASP A 78 -25.48 2.12 8.30
C ASP A 78 -24.29 1.30 8.86
N ALA A 79 -23.24 1.12 8.06
CA ALA A 79 -22.03 0.43 8.49
C ALA A 79 -21.31 1.18 9.64
N PRO A 80 -20.44 0.51 10.41
CA PRO A 80 -19.61 1.19 11.40
C PRO A 80 -18.66 2.20 10.76
N SER A 81 -18.26 3.23 11.52
CA SER A 81 -17.25 4.18 11.05
C SER A 81 -15.88 3.51 10.93
N PHE A 82 -15.02 4.05 10.07
CA PHE A 82 -13.65 3.55 9.88
C PHE A 82 -12.91 3.38 11.22
N ASP A 83 -13.03 4.34 12.14
CA ASP A 83 -12.38 4.29 13.45
C ASP A 83 -12.78 3.07 14.29
N LYS A 84 -14.03 2.62 14.18
CA LYS A 84 -14.52 1.43 14.88
C LYS A 84 -13.98 0.17 14.21
N VAL A 85 -14.18 0.05 12.90
CA VAL A 85 -13.73 -1.11 12.12
C VAL A 85 -12.22 -1.30 12.23
N PHE A 86 -11.45 -0.22 12.13
CA PHE A 86 -9.99 -0.25 12.25
C PHE A 86 -9.53 -0.77 13.62
N LYS A 87 -10.19 -0.37 14.71
CA LYS A 87 -9.87 -0.87 16.06
C LYS A 87 -10.19 -2.36 16.19
N GLU A 88 -11.29 -2.82 15.59
CA GLU A 88 -11.66 -4.23 15.57
C GLU A 88 -10.69 -5.04 14.71
N PHE A 89 -10.25 -4.50 13.56
CA PHE A 89 -9.23 -5.10 12.71
C PHE A 89 -7.88 -5.21 13.42
N VAL A 90 -7.44 -4.16 14.13
CA VAL A 90 -6.22 -4.22 14.95
C VAL A 90 -6.34 -5.23 16.08
N LYS A 91 -7.53 -5.36 16.69
CA LYS A 91 -7.80 -6.40 17.69
C LYS A 91 -7.76 -7.80 17.07
N PHE A 92 -8.29 -7.97 15.86
CA PHE A 92 -8.25 -9.22 15.10
C PHE A 92 -6.80 -9.64 14.81
N ILE A 93 -5.92 -8.71 14.43
CA ILE A 93 -4.50 -9.00 14.26
C ILE A 93 -3.89 -9.57 15.55
N SER A 94 -4.29 -9.03 16.72
CA SER A 94 -3.93 -9.46 18.08
C SER A 94 -2.44 -9.37 18.47
N ASP A 95 -1.51 -9.73 17.58
CA ASP A 95 -0.08 -9.77 17.80
C ASP A 95 0.67 -8.91 16.76
N SER A 96 1.44 -7.93 17.24
CA SER A 96 2.24 -7.03 16.40
C SER A 96 3.41 -7.72 15.71
N ASP A 97 3.80 -8.91 16.16
CA ASP A 97 4.86 -9.72 15.54
C ASP A 97 4.34 -10.61 14.39
N SER A 98 3.03 -10.56 14.11
CA SER A 98 2.43 -11.22 12.94
C SER A 98 3.02 -10.71 11.63
N ILE A 99 2.87 -11.48 10.55
CA ILE A 99 3.30 -11.07 9.21
C ILE A 99 2.08 -10.73 8.37
N LEU A 100 2.03 -9.52 7.82
CA LEU A 100 0.99 -9.14 6.86
C LEU A 100 1.22 -9.83 5.51
N CYS A 101 0.18 -10.29 4.85
CA CYS A 101 0.25 -10.84 3.49
C CYS A 101 -0.75 -10.07 2.62
N ILE A 102 -0.27 -9.55 1.48
CA ILE A 102 -1.05 -8.66 0.61
C ILE A 102 -0.91 -9.06 -0.85
N TRP A 103 -1.94 -8.78 -1.65
CA TRP A 103 -1.91 -8.93 -3.10
C TRP A 103 -1.44 -7.64 -3.78
N GLY A 104 -0.18 -7.27 -3.52
CA GLY A 104 0.41 -6.02 -3.96
C GLY A 104 0.33 -4.92 -2.89
N LYS A 105 1.02 -3.81 -3.12
CA LYS A 105 1.31 -2.80 -2.08
C LYS A 105 0.23 -1.73 -1.87
N SER A 106 -0.87 -1.80 -2.62
CA SER A 106 -1.99 -0.86 -2.50
C SER A 106 -2.57 -0.87 -1.09
N ASP A 107 -2.89 -2.05 -0.58
CA ASP A 107 -3.74 -2.21 0.59
C ASP A 107 -3.03 -1.78 1.86
N ILE A 108 -1.77 -2.19 2.00
CA ILE A 108 -0.92 -1.73 3.09
C ILE A 108 -0.65 -0.22 3.01
N LYS A 109 -0.62 0.40 1.83
CA LYS A 109 -0.48 1.86 1.75
C LYS A 109 -1.75 2.56 2.20
N GLU A 110 -2.90 2.06 1.77
CA GLU A 110 -4.18 2.70 1.98
C GLU A 110 -4.70 2.52 3.41
N ILE A 111 -4.43 1.40 4.07
CA ILE A 111 -4.78 1.22 5.49
C ILE A 111 -4.09 2.26 6.38
N TYR A 112 -2.79 2.50 6.16
CA TYR A 112 -2.05 3.52 6.92
C TYR A 112 -2.50 4.94 6.57
N ARG A 113 -2.83 5.21 5.31
CA ARG A 113 -3.28 6.53 4.89
C ARG A 113 -4.66 6.88 5.44
N ASN A 114 -5.60 5.95 5.43
CA ASN A 114 -6.90 6.12 6.04
C ASN A 114 -6.76 6.27 7.58
N ALA A 115 -5.92 5.46 8.23
CA ALA A 115 -5.60 5.64 9.65
C ALA A 115 -5.05 7.04 9.96
N SER A 116 -4.12 7.56 9.14
CA SER A 116 -3.56 8.91 9.28
C SER A 116 -4.62 10.00 9.13
N LEU A 117 -5.50 9.91 8.12
CA LEU A 117 -6.62 10.84 7.92
C LEU A 117 -7.53 10.90 9.16
N HIS A 118 -7.78 9.75 9.78
CA HIS A 118 -8.62 9.59 10.97
C HIS A 118 -7.86 9.78 12.29
N LYS A 119 -6.57 10.14 12.25
CA LYS A 119 -5.70 10.34 13.43
C LYS A 119 -5.64 9.10 14.35
N LEU A 120 -5.62 7.91 13.75
CA LEU A 120 -5.52 6.64 14.46
C LEU A 120 -4.07 6.16 14.52
N SER A 121 -3.69 5.52 15.62
CA SER A 121 -2.35 4.92 15.77
C SER A 121 -2.25 3.60 15.00
N CYS A 122 -1.18 3.44 14.22
CA CYS A 122 -0.83 2.20 13.53
C CYS A 122 0.25 1.39 14.27
N GLU A 123 0.60 1.73 15.52
CA GLU A 123 1.70 1.07 16.25
C GLU A 123 1.51 -0.44 16.41
N LYS A 124 0.25 -0.89 16.49
CA LYS A 124 -0.13 -2.30 16.62
C LYS A 124 -0.33 -3.00 15.28
N ILE A 125 -0.21 -2.29 14.16
CA ILE A 125 -0.18 -2.93 12.85
C ILE A 125 1.23 -3.48 12.64
N PRO A 126 1.38 -4.76 12.28
CA PRO A 126 2.67 -5.33 12.01
C PRO A 126 3.38 -4.60 10.86
N LYS A 127 4.69 -4.42 11.01
CA LYS A 127 5.53 -3.79 9.98
C LYS A 127 6.04 -4.82 8.97
N SER A 128 6.15 -6.08 9.38
CA SER A 128 6.59 -7.17 8.51
C SER A 128 5.47 -7.55 7.55
N TYR A 129 5.78 -7.59 6.25
CA TYR A 129 4.82 -7.98 5.22
C TYR A 129 5.44 -8.85 4.11
N ILE A 130 4.61 -9.66 3.47
CA ILE A 130 4.92 -10.43 2.28
C ILE A 130 4.00 -9.96 1.15
N ASP A 131 4.60 -9.54 0.04
CA ASP A 131 3.90 -9.25 -1.21
C ASP A 131 3.69 -10.55 -1.99
N VAL A 132 2.53 -11.19 -1.76
CA VAL A 132 2.21 -12.50 -2.37
C VAL A 132 2.14 -12.38 -3.89
N GLN A 133 1.64 -11.26 -4.41
CA GLN A 133 1.55 -11.00 -5.85
C GLN A 133 2.94 -11.01 -6.49
N MET A 134 3.96 -10.42 -5.85
CA MET A 134 5.33 -10.43 -6.37
C MET A 134 5.84 -11.86 -6.57
N TYR A 135 5.65 -12.74 -5.58
CA TYR A 135 6.13 -14.12 -5.66
C TYR A 135 5.31 -14.93 -6.67
N ALA A 136 3.98 -14.82 -6.66
CA ALA A 136 3.12 -15.47 -7.63
C ALA A 136 3.46 -15.04 -9.07
N SER A 137 3.68 -13.75 -9.30
CA SER A 137 4.02 -13.22 -10.63
C SER A 137 5.35 -13.77 -11.16
N LYS A 138 6.36 -13.93 -10.29
CA LYS A 138 7.64 -14.55 -10.66
C LYS A 138 7.49 -16.02 -11.03
N LEU A 139 6.65 -16.77 -10.32
CA LEU A 139 6.40 -18.18 -10.64
C LEU A 139 5.65 -18.33 -11.97
N ILE A 140 4.67 -17.45 -12.23
CA ILE A 140 3.83 -17.54 -13.42
C ILE A 140 4.54 -17.01 -14.68
N ASN A 141 5.23 -15.88 -14.58
CA ASN A 141 5.81 -15.19 -15.75
C ASN A 141 7.34 -15.34 -15.86
N GLY A 142 8.00 -16.03 -14.93
CA GLY A 142 9.46 -16.16 -14.90
C GLY A 142 10.15 -14.80 -14.75
N SER A 143 10.98 -14.45 -15.74
CA SER A 143 11.81 -13.22 -15.74
C SER A 143 11.05 -11.94 -16.12
N SER A 144 9.76 -12.02 -16.44
CA SER A 144 8.97 -10.84 -16.78
C SER A 144 8.59 -10.04 -15.53
N ASN A 145 8.79 -8.72 -15.56
CA ASN A 145 8.42 -7.80 -14.48
C ASN A 145 6.92 -7.45 -14.45
N GLN A 146 6.06 -8.20 -15.15
CA GLN A 146 4.63 -7.93 -15.16
C GLN A 146 3.93 -8.56 -13.95
N SER A 147 3.20 -7.74 -13.19
CA SER A 147 2.35 -8.19 -12.09
C SER A 147 1.14 -8.96 -12.61
N VAL A 148 0.80 -10.07 -11.95
CA VAL A 148 -0.36 -10.91 -12.25
C VAL A 148 -1.53 -10.55 -11.34
N GLY A 149 -2.74 -10.39 -11.90
CA GLY A 149 -3.96 -10.20 -11.12
C GLY A 149 -4.35 -11.45 -10.33
N LEU A 150 -5.05 -11.29 -9.21
CA LEU A 150 -5.39 -12.37 -8.29
C LEU A 150 -6.14 -13.51 -8.97
N GLU A 151 -7.23 -13.21 -9.66
CA GLU A 151 -8.02 -14.20 -10.41
C GLU A 151 -7.17 -15.00 -11.40
N LYS A 152 -6.28 -14.32 -12.14
CA LYS A 152 -5.38 -15.00 -13.08
C LYS A 152 -4.43 -15.96 -12.36
N ALA A 153 -3.91 -15.59 -11.19
CA ALA A 153 -3.05 -16.47 -10.41
C ALA A 153 -3.81 -17.66 -9.81
N VAL A 154 -5.00 -17.41 -9.25
CA VAL A 154 -5.89 -18.45 -8.71
C VAL A 154 -6.20 -19.49 -9.79
N ASN A 155 -6.58 -19.04 -10.98
CA ASN A 155 -6.86 -19.92 -12.12
C ASN A 155 -5.61 -20.66 -12.60
N HIS A 156 -4.45 -19.99 -12.65
CA HIS A 156 -3.18 -20.62 -13.06
C HIS A 156 -2.77 -21.78 -12.13
N PHE A 157 -2.95 -21.62 -10.82
CA PHE A 157 -2.61 -22.66 -9.84
C PHE A 157 -3.74 -23.68 -9.60
N GLY A 158 -4.88 -23.56 -10.30
CA GLY A 158 -6.03 -24.46 -10.11
C GLY A 158 -6.68 -24.34 -8.73
N LEU A 159 -6.66 -23.14 -8.15
CA LEU A 159 -7.14 -22.85 -6.78
C LEU A 159 -8.53 -22.21 -6.75
N SER A 160 -9.22 -22.15 -7.89
CA SER A 160 -10.53 -21.52 -8.04
C SER A 160 -11.56 -22.12 -7.05
N ASP A 161 -12.51 -21.29 -6.65
CA ASP A 161 -13.58 -21.66 -5.72
C ASP A 161 -14.89 -21.00 -6.16
N SER A 162 -15.96 -21.19 -5.39
CA SER A 162 -17.29 -20.66 -5.70
C SER A 162 -17.51 -19.21 -5.26
N VAL A 163 -16.59 -18.62 -4.49
CA VAL A 163 -16.71 -17.25 -3.97
C VAL A 163 -16.30 -16.22 -5.02
N SER A 164 -16.98 -15.07 -5.03
CA SER A 164 -16.79 -14.00 -6.01
C SER A 164 -15.54 -13.14 -5.73
N TYR A 165 -14.91 -12.64 -6.79
CA TYR A 165 -13.88 -11.60 -6.71
C TYR A 165 -14.47 -10.21 -6.43
N HIS A 166 -13.62 -9.25 -6.05
CA HIS A 166 -13.99 -7.87 -5.72
C HIS A 166 -14.89 -7.78 -4.48
N ASN A 167 -14.56 -8.63 -3.52
CA ASN A 167 -15.06 -8.61 -2.16
C ASN A 167 -13.86 -8.85 -1.25
N ALA A 168 -13.60 -7.93 -0.33
CA ALA A 168 -12.35 -7.92 0.42
C ALA A 168 -12.08 -9.23 1.17
N LEU A 169 -13.09 -9.87 1.78
CA LEU A 169 -12.87 -11.14 2.50
C LEU A 169 -12.55 -12.27 1.52
N ASN A 170 -13.27 -12.35 0.40
CA ASN A 170 -13.04 -13.38 -0.61
C ASN A 170 -11.66 -13.23 -1.26
N ASP A 171 -11.23 -12.00 -1.55
CA ASP A 171 -9.92 -11.72 -2.13
C ASP A 171 -8.79 -11.98 -1.13
N ALA A 172 -9.00 -11.70 0.17
CA ALA A 172 -8.10 -12.15 1.23
C ALA A 172 -8.01 -13.69 1.31
N TYR A 173 -9.15 -14.40 1.20
CA TYR A 173 -9.20 -15.86 1.17
C TYR A 173 -8.44 -16.44 -0.03
N TYR A 174 -8.66 -15.91 -1.25
CA TYR A 174 -7.93 -16.34 -2.43
C TYR A 174 -6.44 -16.05 -2.34
N THR A 175 -6.07 -14.88 -1.80
CA THR A 175 -4.68 -14.52 -1.53
C THR A 175 -4.05 -15.52 -0.57
N ALA A 176 -4.77 -15.95 0.47
CA ALA A 176 -4.31 -16.96 1.42
C ALA A 176 -4.16 -18.34 0.77
N LYS A 177 -5.06 -18.75 -0.13
CA LYS A 177 -4.91 -19.99 -0.90
C LYS A 177 -3.65 -19.96 -1.75
N VAL A 178 -3.44 -18.87 -2.49
CA VAL A 178 -2.24 -18.69 -3.32
C VAL A 178 -1.00 -18.68 -2.45
N PHE A 179 -0.99 -17.90 -1.36
CA PHE A 179 0.12 -17.83 -0.42
C PHE A 179 0.47 -19.21 0.11
N SER A 180 -0.50 -19.97 0.60
CA SER A 180 -0.30 -21.32 1.14
C SER A 180 0.22 -22.30 0.10
N HIS A 181 -0.19 -22.14 -1.17
CA HIS A 181 0.25 -22.99 -2.28
C HIS A 181 1.69 -22.71 -2.71
N ILE A 182 2.10 -21.44 -2.74
CA ILE A 182 3.44 -21.03 -3.24
C ILE A 182 4.48 -20.89 -2.13
N TYR A 183 4.05 -20.95 -0.87
CA TYR A 183 4.90 -20.72 0.28
C TYR A 183 6.13 -21.62 0.27
N ASN A 184 7.29 -21.03 0.53
CA ASN A 184 8.54 -21.75 0.72
C ASN A 184 9.50 -20.92 1.59
N SER A 185 10.54 -21.56 2.12
CA SER A 185 11.49 -20.96 3.06
C SER A 185 12.30 -19.79 2.50
N SER A 186 12.33 -19.58 1.18
CA SER A 186 13.01 -18.43 0.57
C SER A 186 12.17 -17.16 0.56
N MET A 187 10.86 -17.26 0.84
CA MET A 187 10.00 -16.09 1.00
C MET A 187 10.33 -15.40 2.32
N SER A 188 10.89 -14.20 2.24
CA SER A 188 11.26 -13.41 3.40
C SER A 188 10.33 -12.21 3.56
N PRO A 189 9.81 -11.96 4.77
CA PRO A 189 9.09 -10.74 5.07
C PRO A 189 9.97 -9.51 4.85
N GLN A 190 9.37 -8.46 4.28
CA GLN A 190 9.95 -7.14 4.17
C GLN A 190 9.38 -6.22 5.24
N LEU A 191 10.11 -5.17 5.62
CA LEU A 191 9.59 -4.14 6.50
C LEU A 191 8.86 -3.07 5.69
N TYR A 192 7.64 -2.74 6.11
CA TYR A 192 6.88 -1.61 5.60
C TYR A 192 7.08 -0.40 6.51
N VAL A 193 7.44 0.73 5.91
CA VAL A 193 7.58 2.01 6.60
C VAL A 193 6.66 3.02 5.92
N TYR A 194 5.59 3.39 6.62
CA TYR A 194 4.70 4.45 6.15
C TYR A 194 5.30 5.82 6.47
N SER A 195 5.64 6.60 5.45
CA SER A 195 6.20 7.95 5.63
C SER A 195 5.14 9.06 5.68
N GLY A 196 3.89 8.78 5.29
CA GLY A 196 2.85 9.81 5.17
C GLY A 196 3.07 10.81 4.03
N ILE A 197 4.18 10.70 3.30
CA ILE A 197 4.52 11.59 2.19
C ILE A 197 3.89 11.01 0.92
N SER A 198 2.98 11.75 0.29
CA SER A 198 2.42 11.37 -1.01
C SER A 198 3.55 11.13 -2.01
N SER A 199 3.46 10.12 -2.88
CA SER A 199 4.45 9.91 -3.95
C SER A 199 4.64 11.13 -4.88
N ASP A 200 3.66 12.04 -4.91
CA ASP A 200 3.75 13.33 -5.61
C ASP A 200 4.48 14.42 -4.78
N ASP A 201 4.44 14.29 -3.45
CA ASP A 201 5.10 15.11 -2.43
C ASP A 201 6.49 14.56 -2.02
N ILE A 202 6.83 13.33 -2.38
CA ILE A 202 8.14 12.74 -2.11
C ILE A 202 9.17 13.45 -3.00
N TYR A 203 9.89 14.38 -2.39
CA TYR A 203 11.35 14.52 -2.43
C TYR A 203 11.98 13.59 -3.47
N GLY A 204 12.00 14.01 -4.73
CA GLY A 204 12.59 13.20 -5.78
C GLY A 204 14.09 13.38 -5.75
N LEU A 205 14.83 12.53 -5.02
CA LEU A 205 16.32 12.48 -5.04
C LEU A 205 16.95 13.87 -5.22
N ASP A 206 16.50 14.85 -4.44
CA ASP A 206 17.08 16.19 -4.45
C ASP A 206 17.82 16.31 -3.14
N PRO A 207 18.99 15.69 -3.00
CA PRO A 207 19.81 15.91 -1.83
C PRO A 207 20.15 17.39 -1.71
N TYR A 208 20.40 17.84 -0.48
CA TYR A 208 20.92 19.18 -0.27
C TYR A 208 22.30 19.33 -0.94
N ASP A 209 23.10 18.26 -0.88
CA ASP A 209 24.44 18.14 -1.44
C ASP A 209 24.58 16.78 -2.18
N GLU A 210 24.79 16.81 -3.50
CA GLU A 210 24.81 15.61 -4.36
C GLU A 210 26.02 14.71 -4.09
N ASP A 211 27.17 15.28 -3.75
CA ASP A 211 28.40 14.53 -3.48
C ASP A 211 28.28 13.76 -2.17
N SER A 212 27.88 14.47 -1.10
CA SER A 212 27.62 13.90 0.23
C SER A 212 26.52 12.82 0.18
N PHE A 213 25.56 12.97 -0.73
CA PHE A 213 24.47 12.01 -0.90
C PHE A 213 24.94 10.74 -1.58
N SER A 214 25.74 10.90 -2.65
CA SER A 214 26.35 9.80 -3.37
C SER A 214 27.30 8.99 -2.48
N GLU A 215 28.11 9.68 -1.68
CA GLU A 215 29.00 9.05 -0.70
C GLU A 215 28.21 8.25 0.34
N ALA A 216 27.18 8.86 0.94
CA ALA A 216 26.31 8.17 1.91
C ALA A 216 25.65 6.93 1.30
N CYS A 217 25.05 7.06 0.11
CA CYS A 217 24.44 5.93 -0.59
C CYS A 217 25.46 4.80 -0.83
N SER A 218 26.67 5.15 -1.28
CA SER A 218 27.73 4.18 -1.58
C SER A 218 28.18 3.44 -0.33
N LEU A 219 28.30 4.14 0.80
CA LEU A 219 28.61 3.53 2.10
C LEU A 219 27.52 2.53 2.51
N PHE A 220 26.24 2.93 2.42
CA PHE A 220 25.13 2.03 2.76
C PHE A 220 25.07 0.80 1.84
N VAL A 221 25.26 0.95 0.52
CA VAL A 221 25.31 -0.19 -0.41
C VAL A 221 26.42 -1.17 -0.01
N LYS A 222 27.60 -0.65 0.32
CA LYS A 222 28.75 -1.46 0.77
C LYS A 222 28.47 -2.16 2.09
N THR A 223 27.91 -1.45 3.07
CA THR A 223 27.64 -2.00 4.41
C THR A 223 26.51 -3.02 4.41
N LEU A 224 25.45 -2.78 3.64
CA LEU A 224 24.30 -3.68 3.56
C LEU A 224 24.50 -4.82 2.55
N ASN A 225 25.56 -4.75 1.73
CA ASN A 225 25.85 -5.67 0.64
C ASN A 225 24.64 -5.89 -0.31
N ARG A 226 23.90 -4.82 -0.59
CA ARG A 226 22.76 -4.81 -1.51
C ARG A 226 22.49 -3.40 -2.01
N GLU A 227 21.77 -3.32 -3.12
CA GLU A 227 21.26 -2.05 -3.64
C GLU A 227 20.25 -1.40 -2.68
N LEU A 228 20.24 -0.06 -2.71
CA LEU A 228 19.29 0.75 -1.96
C LEU A 228 17.97 0.90 -2.74
N THR A 229 16.87 0.71 -2.02
CA THR A 229 15.52 1.00 -2.51
C THR A 229 15.33 2.50 -2.72
N LYS A 230 14.29 2.87 -3.48
CA LYS A 230 13.94 4.28 -3.69
C LYS A 230 13.65 5.00 -2.36
N ASP A 231 12.98 4.32 -1.44
CA ASP A 231 12.59 4.91 -0.16
C ASP A 231 13.81 5.12 0.76
N GLU A 232 14.77 4.20 0.76
CA GLU A 232 16.03 4.39 1.49
C GLU A 232 16.83 5.57 0.95
N LYS A 233 16.90 5.72 -0.39
CA LYS A 233 17.52 6.90 -1.01
C LYS A 233 16.78 8.19 -0.63
N ASN A 234 15.46 8.16 -0.52
CA ASN A 234 14.69 9.32 -0.04
C ASN A 234 15.01 9.64 1.42
N ILE A 235 15.11 8.63 2.29
CA ILE A 235 15.47 8.80 3.71
C ILE A 235 16.87 9.43 3.84
N ILE A 236 17.86 8.96 3.07
CA ILE A 236 19.21 9.54 3.08
C ILE A 236 19.19 11.00 2.65
N SER A 237 18.40 11.34 1.61
CA SER A 237 18.21 12.72 1.17
C SER A 237 17.53 13.57 2.27
N MET A 238 16.53 13.04 2.97
CA MET A 238 15.89 13.72 4.10
C MET A 238 16.84 13.94 5.27
N ALA A 239 17.68 12.95 5.59
CA ALA A 239 18.66 13.04 6.66
C ALA A 239 19.66 14.18 6.43
N GLN A 240 20.00 14.49 5.19
CA GLN A 240 20.81 15.66 4.87
C GLN A 240 20.07 16.96 5.19
N TYR A 241 18.81 17.10 4.79
CA TYR A 241 18.03 18.29 5.12
C TYR A 241 17.94 18.52 6.63
N ILE A 242 17.76 17.45 7.41
CA ILE A 242 17.80 17.51 8.87
C ILE A 242 19.18 17.93 9.37
N LYS A 243 20.26 17.33 8.84
CA LYS A 243 21.65 17.65 9.21
C LYS A 243 22.00 19.13 8.97
N TYR A 244 21.44 19.73 7.94
CA TYR A 244 21.67 21.13 7.58
C TYR A 244 20.60 22.09 8.11
N ASP A 245 19.70 21.62 8.98
CA ASP A 245 18.61 22.42 9.59
C ASP A 245 17.72 23.15 8.56
N ILE A 246 17.42 22.49 7.45
CA ILE A 246 16.63 23.05 6.36
C ILE A 246 15.14 22.83 6.63
N ASP A 247 14.36 23.91 6.60
CA ASP A 247 12.92 23.87 6.87
C ASP A 247 12.09 23.31 5.70
N GLU A 248 10.87 22.84 6.00
CA GLU A 248 9.97 22.22 5.01
C GLU A 248 9.60 23.16 3.85
N HIS A 249 9.58 24.47 4.09
CA HIS A 249 9.22 25.47 3.09
C HIS A 249 10.34 25.64 2.06
N GLU A 250 11.60 25.74 2.50
CA GLU A 250 12.77 25.77 1.62
C GLU A 250 12.86 24.49 0.78
N ILE A 251 12.64 23.32 1.39
CA ILE A 251 12.74 22.07 0.64
C ILE A 251 11.69 22.01 -0.48
N LYS A 252 10.45 22.43 -0.20
CA LYS A 252 9.39 22.52 -1.22
C LYS A 252 9.77 23.48 -2.36
N GLN A 253 10.43 24.60 -2.06
CA GLN A 253 10.89 25.54 -3.09
C GLN A 253 12.00 24.95 -3.98
N ARG A 254 12.97 24.25 -3.39
CA ARG A 254 14.06 23.59 -4.14
C ARG A 254 13.52 22.54 -5.10
N ILE A 255 12.63 21.67 -4.61
CA ILE A 255 11.96 20.64 -5.42
C ILE A 255 11.18 21.27 -6.58
N LYS A 256 10.40 22.33 -6.32
CA LYS A 256 9.62 23.03 -7.36
C LYS A 256 10.54 23.62 -8.44
N SER A 257 11.66 24.20 -8.04
CA SER A 257 12.66 24.78 -8.95
C SER A 257 13.32 23.72 -9.84
N LYS A 258 13.68 22.56 -9.29
CA LYS A 258 14.28 21.44 -10.06
C LYS A 258 13.27 20.79 -11.02
N LYS A 259 12.00 20.61 -10.60
CA LYS A 259 10.90 20.15 -11.49
C LYS A 259 10.72 21.11 -12.68
N ASN A 260 10.81 22.41 -12.47
CA ASN A 260 10.71 23.42 -13.53
C ASN A 260 11.90 23.40 -14.49
N ARG A 261 13.14 23.22 -13.98
CA ARG A 261 14.34 23.05 -14.83
C ARG A 261 14.26 21.80 -15.71
N LYS A 262 13.83 20.65 -15.15
CA LYS A 262 13.65 19.40 -15.92
C LYS A 262 12.54 19.50 -16.98
N LYS A 263 11.46 20.24 -16.73
CA LYS A 263 10.42 20.50 -17.74
C LYS A 263 10.92 21.36 -18.90
N LYS A 264 11.79 22.35 -18.64
CA LYS A 264 12.39 23.20 -19.67
C LYS A 264 13.45 22.48 -20.52
N GLN A 265 14.02 21.39 -20.03
CA GLN A 265 15.05 20.60 -20.73
C GLN A 265 14.49 19.41 -21.53
N LYS A 266 13.18 19.12 -21.49
CA LYS A 266 12.61 18.09 -22.37
C LYS A 266 12.54 18.64 -23.81
N PRO A 267 13.23 18.04 -24.79
CA PRO A 267 13.05 18.43 -26.19
C PRO A 267 11.60 18.19 -26.61
N ASN A 268 11.00 19.17 -27.29
CA ASN A 268 9.70 19.03 -27.96
C ASN A 268 9.85 17.98 -29.08
N PHE A 269 9.60 16.71 -28.78
CA PHE A 269 9.29 15.72 -29.81
C PHE A 269 7.82 15.87 -30.20
N HIS A 270 7.55 16.94 -30.93
CA HIS A 270 6.40 17.06 -31.82
C HIS A 270 6.93 17.36 -33.21
N LYS A 271 7.09 16.29 -34.00
CA LYS A 271 6.76 16.19 -35.41
C LYS A 271 6.67 14.71 -35.78
#